data_AF-A0A553AC88-F1
#
_entry.id   AF-A0A553AC88-F1
#
_cell.length_a   1.000
_cell.length_b   1.000
_cell.length_c   1.000
_cell.angle_alpha   90.00
_cell.angle_beta   90.00
_cell.angle_gamma   90.00
#
_symmetry.space_group_name_H-M   'P 1'
#
loop_
_entity.id
_entity.type
_entity.pdbx_description
1 polymer ?
#
loop_
_entity_poly.entity_id
_entity_poly.type
_entity_poly.pdbx_seq_one_letter_code
_entity_poly.pdbx_strand_id
1 'polypeptide(L)'
;MKKLFPIIAILLITFQFSCKKKIDELQFEKNVLNEVFAEIADSIYRDRRTMLPPPFPRIDFKTNKEDTIDFDKRLKEYNRFQDSIKNDTARILLAVYDTVKTYKNHSLKKSETKYLNDYKLDLTLFKNNKKFNFKSSSLFPNQLFWDINDLKSSLPVGVIYLYRIQFNDKKDKGILEAASSCGGGKCGQGYLITIENKSGYWKVSKVKETWIS
;
A
#
# COMPACT_ATOMS: atom_id res chain seq x y z
N MET A 1 -27.98 -70.51 34.14
CA MET A 1 -27.34 -69.24 34.53
C MET A 1 -26.47 -68.76 33.38
N LYS A 2 -26.93 -67.74 32.63
CA LYS A 2 -26.24 -67.22 31.44
C LYS A 2 -25.10 -66.31 31.89
N LYS A 3 -23.86 -66.64 31.55
CA LYS A 3 -22.69 -65.80 31.80
C LYS A 3 -22.72 -64.62 30.82
N LEU A 4 -22.96 -63.42 31.33
CA LEU A 4 -22.78 -62.17 30.60
C LEU A 4 -21.27 -61.89 30.47
N PHE A 5 -20.75 -61.93 29.24
CA PHE A 5 -19.42 -61.43 28.91
C PHE A 5 -19.40 -59.88 28.93
N PRO A 6 -18.26 -59.25 29.28
CA PRO A 6 -18.18 -57.81 29.47
C PRO A 6 -18.01 -57.10 28.12
N ILE A 7 -19.05 -56.44 27.62
CA ILE A 7 -19.01 -55.65 26.37
C ILE A 7 -18.76 -54.14 26.64
N ILE A 8 -18.47 -53.74 27.89
CA ILE A 8 -18.45 -52.33 28.28
C ILE A 8 -17.09 -51.63 28.06
N ALA A 9 -16.02 -52.33 27.65
CA ALA A 9 -14.67 -51.74 27.62
C ALA A 9 -14.14 -51.30 26.23
N ILE A 10 -14.97 -51.18 25.18
CA ILE A 10 -14.49 -50.85 23.81
C ILE A 10 -15.28 -49.67 23.18
N LEU A 11 -15.80 -48.73 23.98
CA LEU A 11 -16.56 -47.57 23.45
C LEU A 11 -16.02 -46.20 23.89
N LEU A 12 -14.72 -46.11 24.19
CA LEU A 12 -14.08 -44.85 24.64
C LEU A 12 -12.75 -44.56 23.91
N ILE A 13 -12.67 -44.94 22.63
CA ILE A 13 -11.59 -44.50 21.73
C ILE A 13 -12.22 -43.96 20.45
N THR A 14 -13.11 -42.98 20.58
CA THR A 14 -13.54 -42.16 19.45
C THR A 14 -12.62 -40.94 19.35
N PHE A 15 -11.61 -41.08 18.50
CA PHE A 15 -11.16 -40.04 17.58
C PHE A 15 -11.06 -38.61 18.14
N GLN A 16 -10.06 -38.35 18.97
CA GLN A 16 -9.49 -37.00 19.08
C GLN A 16 -8.38 -36.80 18.05
N PHE A 17 -8.68 -37.00 16.76
CA PHE A 17 -7.93 -36.33 15.71
C PHE A 17 -8.48 -34.91 15.60
N SER A 18 -8.06 -34.04 16.51
CA SER A 18 -8.12 -32.60 16.30
C SER A 18 -7.20 -32.29 15.12
N CYS A 19 -7.74 -32.42 13.91
CA CYS A 19 -7.11 -31.96 12.70
C CYS A 19 -7.05 -30.44 12.81
N LYS A 20 -5.96 -29.90 13.37
CA LYS A 20 -5.66 -28.47 13.28
C LYS A 20 -5.65 -28.16 11.80
N LYS A 21 -6.72 -27.54 11.28
CA LYS A 21 -6.74 -27.01 9.91
C LYS A 21 -5.49 -26.15 9.79
N LYS A 22 -4.51 -26.64 9.03
CA LYS A 22 -3.29 -25.90 8.75
C LYS A 22 -3.76 -24.69 7.95
N ILE A 23 -3.85 -23.54 8.62
CA ILE A 23 -4.18 -22.27 7.97
C ILE A 23 -3.15 -22.12 6.86
N ASP A 24 -3.62 -22.07 5.62
CA ASP A 24 -2.76 -21.70 4.51
C ASP A 24 -2.27 -20.27 4.76
N GLU A 25 -1.01 -20.14 5.16
CA GLU A 25 -0.40 -18.88 5.57
C GLU A 25 -0.44 -17.86 4.43
N LEU A 26 -0.30 -18.33 3.18
CA LEU A 26 -0.37 -17.47 2.01
C LEU A 26 -1.80 -16.97 1.78
N GLN A 27 -2.80 -17.86 1.90
CA GLN A 27 -4.20 -17.43 1.76
C GLN A 27 -4.61 -16.48 2.88
N PHE A 28 -4.14 -16.73 4.11
CA PHE A 28 -4.33 -15.83 5.23
C PHE A 28 -3.75 -14.45 4.94
N GLU A 29 -2.48 -14.37 4.53
CA GLU A 29 -1.84 -13.09 4.17
C GLU A 29 -2.58 -12.37 3.06
N LYS A 30 -2.98 -13.07 1.99
CA LYS A 30 -3.75 -12.49 0.89
C LYS A 30 -5.06 -11.86 1.38
N ASN A 31 -5.79 -12.56 2.25
CA ASN A 31 -7.03 -12.03 2.82
C ASN A 31 -6.75 -10.76 3.64
N VAL A 32 -5.72 -10.79 4.50
CA VAL A 32 -5.34 -9.63 5.29
C VAL A 32 -4.93 -8.45 4.41
N LEU A 33 -4.06 -8.68 3.41
CA LEU A 33 -3.64 -7.63 2.49
C LEU A 33 -4.83 -7.04 1.74
N ASN A 34 -5.78 -7.87 1.33
CA ASN A 34 -6.99 -7.40 0.64
C ASN A 34 -7.84 -6.47 1.52
N GLU A 35 -7.94 -6.75 2.82
CA GLU A 35 -8.65 -5.89 3.77
C GLU A 35 -7.99 -4.53 3.94
N VAL A 36 -6.66 -4.49 4.04
CA VAL A 36 -5.92 -3.25 4.37
C VAL A 36 -5.41 -2.48 3.16
N PHE A 37 -5.38 -3.07 1.96
CA PHE A 37 -4.73 -2.48 0.78
C PHE A 37 -5.22 -1.07 0.46
N ALA A 38 -6.54 -0.86 0.44
CA ALA A 38 -7.10 0.45 0.13
C ALA A 38 -6.73 1.51 1.18
N GLU A 39 -6.68 1.12 2.46
CA GLU A 39 -6.29 2.00 3.56
C GLU A 39 -4.79 2.33 3.52
N ILE A 40 -3.95 1.35 3.15
CA ILE A 40 -2.53 1.56 2.89
C ILE A 40 -2.34 2.54 1.75
N ALA A 41 -2.97 2.30 0.60
CA ALA A 41 -2.87 3.17 -0.57
C ALA A 41 -3.31 4.60 -0.23
N ASP A 42 -4.40 4.76 0.51
CA ASP A 42 -4.88 6.07 0.96
C ASP A 42 -3.88 6.80 1.86
N SER A 43 -3.19 6.05 2.72
CA SER A 43 -2.23 6.60 3.68
C SER A 43 -0.90 7.02 3.05
N ILE A 44 -0.52 6.43 1.91
CA ILE A 44 0.84 6.58 1.37
C ILE A 44 0.90 7.17 -0.03
N TYR A 45 -0.20 7.25 -0.79
CA TYR A 45 -0.13 7.69 -2.19
C TYR A 45 0.47 9.10 -2.31
N ARG A 46 1.19 9.32 -3.41
CA ARG A 46 1.75 10.62 -3.77
C ARG A 46 1.14 11.04 -5.09
N ASP A 47 0.45 12.18 -5.09
CA ASP A 47 -0.16 12.75 -6.29
C ASP A 47 0.83 13.68 -6.98
N ARG A 48 1.31 13.32 -8.17
CA ARG A 48 2.28 14.14 -8.92
C ARG A 48 1.80 15.57 -9.17
N ARG A 49 0.49 15.80 -9.23
CA ARG A 49 -0.11 17.12 -9.44
C ARG A 49 0.13 18.06 -8.27
N THR A 50 0.39 17.53 -7.07
CA THR A 50 0.64 18.31 -5.86
C THR A 50 2.12 18.35 -5.46
N MET A 51 3.01 17.69 -6.22
CA MET A 51 4.45 17.64 -5.90
C MET A 51 5.23 18.87 -6.38
N LEU A 52 4.67 19.66 -7.31
CA LEU A 52 5.34 20.87 -7.78
C LEU A 52 5.35 21.92 -6.65
N PRO A 53 6.53 22.49 -6.31
CA PRO A 53 6.60 23.54 -5.32
C PRO A 53 5.88 24.80 -5.83
N PRO A 54 5.49 25.71 -4.92
CA PRO A 54 4.97 27.00 -5.32
C PRO A 54 5.99 27.74 -6.21
N PRO A 55 5.52 28.60 -7.12
CA PRO A 55 6.42 29.43 -7.92
C PRO A 55 7.33 30.25 -7.02
N PHE A 56 8.58 30.48 -7.42
CA PHE A 56 9.49 31.42 -6.76
C PHE A 56 9.46 32.80 -7.45
N PRO A 57 9.75 33.89 -6.72
CA PRO A 57 9.93 35.21 -7.31
C PRO A 57 11.05 35.19 -8.36
N ARG A 58 10.86 35.92 -9.46
CA ARG A 58 11.94 36.10 -10.44
C ARG A 58 12.83 37.23 -9.95
N ILE A 59 14.12 36.94 -9.83
CA ILE A 59 15.15 37.91 -9.44
C ILE A 59 15.89 38.33 -10.71
N ASP A 60 15.92 39.63 -11.00
CA ASP A 60 16.85 40.17 -11.98
C ASP A 60 18.23 40.30 -11.33
N PHE A 61 19.15 39.39 -11.66
CA PHE A 61 20.50 39.37 -11.11
C PHE A 61 21.35 40.60 -11.47
N LYS A 62 20.97 41.39 -12.49
CA LYS A 62 21.69 42.64 -12.83
C LYS A 62 21.28 43.80 -11.94
N THR A 63 20.01 43.87 -11.55
CA THR A 63 19.45 44.98 -10.78
C THR A 63 19.15 44.62 -9.32
N ASN A 64 19.24 43.34 -8.97
CA ASN A 64 18.86 42.76 -7.69
C ASN A 64 17.41 43.11 -7.29
N LYS A 65 16.53 43.28 -8.28
CA LYS A 65 15.11 43.56 -8.09
C LYS A 65 14.30 42.30 -8.31
N GLU A 66 13.24 42.16 -7.52
CA GLU A 66 12.28 41.07 -7.62
C GLU A 66 11.04 41.52 -8.38
N ASP A 67 10.56 40.71 -9.32
CA ASP A 67 9.25 40.91 -9.96
C ASP A 67 8.15 40.37 -9.04
N THR A 68 7.57 41.27 -8.25
CA THR A 68 6.49 40.92 -7.31
C THR A 68 5.13 40.78 -8.00
N ILE A 69 4.89 41.49 -9.11
CA ILE A 69 3.59 41.49 -9.79
C ILE A 69 3.37 40.17 -10.55
N ASP A 70 4.36 39.70 -11.33
CA ASP A 70 4.28 38.40 -11.99
C ASP A 70 4.27 37.26 -10.98
N PHE A 71 5.04 37.40 -9.89
CA PHE A 71 5.05 36.43 -8.80
C PHE A 71 3.68 36.25 -8.15
N ASP A 72 3.01 37.34 -7.74
CA ASP A 72 1.69 37.27 -7.10
C ASP A 72 0.65 36.61 -8.02
N LYS A 73 0.71 36.92 -9.32
CA LYS A 73 -0.16 36.29 -10.32
C LYS A 73 0.08 34.78 -10.39
N ARG A 74 1.33 34.35 -10.55
CA ARG A 74 1.71 32.92 -10.62
C ARG A 74 1.35 32.18 -9.34
N LEU A 75 1.56 32.80 -8.18
CA LEU A 75 1.23 32.21 -6.89
C LEU A 75 -0.29 32.02 -6.73
N LYS A 76 -1.08 32.99 -7.19
CA LYS A 76 -2.55 32.88 -7.19
C LYS A 76 -3.04 31.77 -8.12
N GLU A 77 -2.44 31.62 -9.29
CA GLU A 77 -2.73 30.53 -10.23
C GLU A 77 -2.36 29.17 -9.65
N TYR A 78 -1.17 29.06 -9.02
CA TYR A 78 -0.74 27.86 -8.31
C TYR A 78 -1.72 27.47 -7.20
N ASN A 79 -2.11 28.41 -6.33
CA ASN A 79 -3.04 28.13 -5.24
C ASN A 79 -4.41 27.66 -5.77
N ARG A 80 -4.95 28.33 -6.79
CA ARG A 80 -6.19 27.89 -7.45
C ARG A 80 -6.07 26.49 -8.03
N PHE A 81 -4.94 26.15 -8.64
CA PHE A 81 -4.70 24.81 -9.14
C PHE A 81 -4.66 23.78 -8.01
N GLN A 82 -3.91 24.03 -6.92
CA GLN A 82 -3.89 23.14 -5.75
C GLN A 82 -5.27 22.95 -5.14
N ASP A 83 -6.06 24.03 -5.02
CA ASP A 83 -7.45 23.96 -4.56
C ASP A 83 -8.33 23.13 -5.49
N SER A 84 -8.13 23.23 -6.81
CA SER A 84 -8.87 22.42 -7.79
C SER A 84 -8.58 20.92 -7.63
N ILE A 85 -7.33 20.55 -7.33
CA ILE A 85 -6.95 19.15 -7.08
C ILE A 85 -7.53 18.67 -5.74
N LYS A 86 -7.48 19.51 -4.70
CA LYS A 86 -8.03 19.18 -3.38
C LYS A 86 -9.54 18.94 -3.40
N ASN A 87 -10.26 19.69 -4.22
CA ASN A 87 -11.72 19.60 -4.35
C ASN A 87 -12.16 18.63 -5.47
N ASP A 88 -11.22 18.00 -6.18
CA ASP A 88 -11.51 17.01 -7.21
C ASP A 88 -12.12 15.75 -6.58
N THR A 89 -13.37 15.46 -6.94
CA THR A 89 -14.09 14.28 -6.47
C THR A 89 -13.95 13.08 -7.41
N ALA A 90 -13.25 13.23 -8.53
CA ALA A 90 -13.01 12.13 -9.45
C ALA A 90 -12.16 11.04 -8.79
N ARG A 91 -12.37 9.78 -9.21
CA ARG A 91 -11.54 8.68 -8.73
C ARG A 91 -10.10 8.85 -9.22
N ILE A 92 -9.17 8.84 -8.29
CA ILE A 92 -7.76 9.01 -8.55
C ILE A 92 -7.19 7.75 -9.20
N LEU A 93 -6.63 7.88 -10.41
CA LEU A 93 -5.96 6.78 -11.10
C LEU A 93 -4.59 6.52 -10.45
N LEU A 94 -4.42 5.33 -9.87
CA LEU A 94 -3.15 4.86 -9.32
C LEU A 94 -2.67 3.60 -10.03
N ALA A 95 -1.39 3.58 -10.38
CA ALA A 95 -0.72 2.36 -10.82
C ALA A 95 -0.28 1.55 -9.59
N VAL A 96 -0.36 0.22 -9.71
CA VAL A 96 0.06 -0.69 -8.64
C VAL A 96 1.00 -1.72 -9.25
N TYR A 97 2.19 -1.86 -8.67
CA TYR A 97 3.00 -3.05 -8.90
C TYR A 97 2.32 -4.21 -8.17
N ASP A 98 1.44 -4.90 -8.90
CA ASP A 98 0.54 -5.92 -8.38
C ASP A 98 1.25 -7.21 -7.95
N THR A 99 2.56 -7.33 -8.14
CA THR A 99 3.36 -8.44 -7.61
C THR A 99 3.87 -8.07 -6.22
N VAL A 100 3.33 -8.73 -5.19
CA VAL A 100 3.73 -8.57 -3.79
C VAL A 100 5.00 -9.38 -3.56
N LYS A 101 6.11 -8.67 -3.37
CA LYS A 101 7.45 -9.27 -3.28
C LYS A 101 7.90 -9.46 -1.84
N THR A 102 8.73 -10.47 -1.62
CA THR A 102 9.43 -10.61 -0.33
C THR A 102 10.50 -9.53 -0.19
N TYR A 103 10.49 -8.80 0.93
CA TYR A 103 11.51 -7.80 1.25
C TYR A 103 12.09 -8.05 2.64
N LYS A 104 13.40 -7.82 2.79
CA LYS A 104 14.22 -8.44 3.85
C LYS A 104 14.68 -7.47 4.95
N ASN A 105 14.42 -6.17 4.85
CA ASN A 105 15.12 -5.19 5.69
C ASN A 105 14.52 -5.04 7.09
N HIS A 106 13.19 -5.15 7.25
CA HIS A 106 12.54 -5.08 8.56
C HIS A 106 11.93 -6.43 8.92
N SER A 107 12.23 -6.94 10.13
CA SER A 107 11.67 -8.21 10.59
C SER A 107 11.09 -8.17 12.00
N LEU A 108 9.91 -8.75 12.20
CA LEU A 108 9.36 -9.04 13.54
C LEU A 108 10.03 -10.26 14.19
N LYS A 109 10.69 -11.11 13.40
CA LYS A 109 11.38 -12.32 13.88
C LYS A 109 12.83 -12.35 13.41
N LYS A 110 13.76 -12.62 14.33
CA LYS A 110 15.18 -12.85 13.98
C LYS A 110 15.42 -14.17 13.24
N SER A 111 14.45 -15.10 13.21
CA SER A 111 14.60 -16.41 12.57
C SER A 111 13.95 -16.46 11.19
N GLU A 112 14.70 -17.05 10.27
CA GLU A 112 14.36 -17.43 8.90
C GLU A 112 12.86 -17.37 8.56
N THR A 113 12.45 -16.25 7.95
CA THR A 113 11.21 -16.21 7.17
C THR A 113 11.33 -17.28 6.11
N LYS A 114 10.62 -18.39 6.30
CA LYS A 114 10.43 -19.42 5.29
C LYS A 114 10.00 -18.72 4.02
N TYR A 115 10.82 -18.81 2.96
CA TYR A 115 10.64 -18.10 1.71
C TYR A 115 9.22 -18.31 1.19
N LEU A 116 8.36 -17.31 1.37
CA LEU A 116 7.03 -17.35 0.79
C LEU A 116 7.16 -16.80 -0.62
N ASN A 117 6.74 -17.59 -1.61
CA ASN A 117 6.78 -17.20 -3.02
C ASN A 117 5.98 -15.93 -3.25
N ASP A 118 6.52 -15.01 -4.04
CA ASP A 118 5.81 -13.81 -4.51
C ASP A 118 4.43 -14.17 -5.07
N TYR A 119 3.46 -13.27 -4.90
CA TYR A 119 2.11 -13.48 -5.40
C TYR A 119 1.53 -12.22 -6.02
N LYS A 120 0.52 -12.39 -6.87
CA LYS A 120 -0.22 -11.28 -7.46
C LYS A 120 -1.40 -10.85 -6.57
N LEU A 121 -1.49 -9.56 -6.31
CA LEU A 121 -2.65 -8.90 -5.73
C LEU A 121 -3.75 -8.82 -6.79
N ASP A 122 -4.95 -9.28 -6.45
CA ASP A 122 -6.11 -9.17 -7.33
C ASP A 122 -6.74 -7.78 -7.22
N LEU A 123 -6.40 -6.90 -8.17
CA LEU A 123 -6.91 -5.54 -8.21
C LEU A 123 -8.42 -5.47 -8.53
N THR A 124 -9.03 -6.54 -9.03
CA THR A 124 -10.46 -6.55 -9.39
C THR A 124 -11.37 -6.41 -8.16
N LEU A 125 -10.87 -6.84 -6.99
CA LEU A 125 -11.54 -6.66 -5.69
C LEU A 125 -11.77 -5.18 -5.34
N PHE A 126 -10.95 -4.28 -5.90
CA PHE A 126 -10.99 -2.85 -5.62
C PHE A 126 -11.62 -2.03 -6.75
N LYS A 127 -12.24 -2.68 -7.75
CA LYS A 127 -12.84 -1.98 -8.91
C LYS A 127 -13.87 -0.91 -8.52
N ASN A 128 -14.54 -1.11 -7.39
CA ASN A 128 -15.59 -0.23 -6.85
C ASN A 128 -15.08 0.67 -5.70
N ASN A 129 -13.76 0.79 -5.49
CA ASN A 129 -13.23 1.70 -4.49
C ASN A 129 -13.70 3.15 -4.79
N LYS A 130 -14.18 3.84 -3.75
CA LYS A 130 -14.80 5.16 -3.90
C LYS A 130 -13.80 6.26 -4.27
N LYS A 131 -12.55 6.16 -3.82
CA LYS A 131 -11.52 7.19 -3.98
C LYS A 131 -10.55 6.89 -5.13
N PHE A 132 -10.19 5.63 -5.32
CA PHE A 132 -9.13 5.24 -6.25
C PHE A 132 -9.64 4.36 -7.37
N ASN A 133 -9.06 4.52 -8.55
CA ASN A 133 -9.12 3.58 -9.67
C ASN A 133 -7.75 2.90 -9.79
N PHE A 134 -7.64 1.69 -9.27
CA PHE A 134 -6.38 0.94 -9.29
C PHE A 134 -6.21 0.22 -10.63
N LYS A 135 -5.03 0.35 -11.23
CA LYS A 135 -4.63 -0.34 -12.44
C LYS A 135 -3.25 -0.96 -12.26
N SER A 136 -3.00 -2.09 -12.90
CA SER A 136 -1.65 -2.69 -12.90
C SER A 136 -0.66 -1.73 -13.53
N SER A 137 0.52 -1.57 -12.92
CA SER A 137 1.58 -0.71 -13.46
C SER A 137 2.07 -1.16 -14.83
N SER A 138 1.91 -2.45 -15.16
CA SER A 138 2.23 -3.03 -16.47
C SER A 138 1.43 -2.46 -17.65
N LEU A 139 0.31 -1.77 -17.40
CA LEU A 139 -0.50 -1.13 -18.43
C LEU A 139 0.07 0.23 -18.89
N PHE A 140 1.11 0.71 -18.23
CA PHE A 140 1.68 2.03 -18.46
C PHE A 140 3.17 1.93 -18.83
N PRO A 141 3.74 2.95 -19.49
CA PRO A 141 5.19 3.07 -19.65
C PRO A 141 5.87 3.02 -18.28
N ASN A 142 7.13 2.60 -18.25
CA ASN A 142 7.91 2.57 -17.01
C ASN A 142 7.85 3.95 -16.32
N GLN A 143 7.48 3.95 -15.04
CA GLN A 143 7.27 5.18 -14.26
C GLN A 143 8.47 6.12 -14.22
N LEU A 144 9.68 5.62 -14.44
CA LEU A 144 10.90 6.43 -14.51
C LEU A 144 10.88 7.45 -15.66
N PHE A 145 10.10 7.18 -16.71
CA PHE A 145 10.00 8.05 -17.89
C PHE A 145 8.77 8.96 -17.86
N TRP A 146 8.03 9.01 -16.77
CA TRP A 146 6.87 9.89 -16.66
C TRP A 146 7.33 11.34 -16.46
N ASP A 147 6.87 12.25 -17.32
CA ASP A 147 7.04 13.67 -17.09
C ASP A 147 6.08 14.13 -15.99
N ILE A 148 6.63 14.47 -14.83
CA ILE A 148 5.86 14.96 -13.69
C ILE A 148 5.29 16.36 -13.94
N ASN A 149 5.81 17.10 -14.93
CA ASN A 149 5.29 18.42 -15.31
C ASN A 149 4.13 18.33 -16.31
N ASP A 150 3.95 17.17 -16.97
CA ASP A 150 2.80 16.95 -17.84
C ASP A 150 1.56 16.56 -17.03
N LEU A 151 0.89 17.59 -16.51
CA LEU A 151 -0.34 17.48 -15.72
C LEU A 151 -1.57 17.14 -16.57
N LYS A 152 -1.47 17.18 -17.90
CA LYS A 152 -2.57 16.85 -18.83
C LYS A 152 -2.55 15.39 -19.29
N SER A 153 -1.44 14.70 -19.05
CA SER A 153 -1.28 13.29 -19.36
C SER A 153 -2.32 12.42 -18.64
N SER A 154 -2.79 11.38 -19.34
CA SER A 154 -3.66 10.33 -18.83
C SER A 154 -2.92 9.29 -17.97
N LEU A 155 -1.63 9.48 -17.70
CA LEU A 155 -0.86 8.65 -16.80
C LEU A 155 -1.41 8.72 -15.37
N PRO A 156 -1.29 7.63 -14.59
CA PRO A 156 -1.61 7.62 -13.17
C PRO A 156 -0.91 8.76 -12.43
N VAL A 157 -1.55 9.26 -11.37
CA VAL A 157 -0.95 10.35 -10.58
C VAL A 157 0.20 9.88 -9.71
N GLY A 158 0.28 8.56 -9.48
CA GLY A 158 1.32 7.93 -8.70
C GLY A 158 1.25 6.41 -8.79
N VAL A 159 2.23 5.78 -8.15
CA VAL A 159 2.47 4.35 -8.17
C VAL A 159 2.64 3.83 -6.75
N ILE A 160 2.08 2.64 -6.49
CA ILE A 160 2.19 1.93 -5.21
C ILE A 160 2.96 0.61 -5.38
N TYR A 161 3.82 0.34 -4.41
CA TYR A 161 4.56 -0.91 -4.24
C TYR A 161 4.20 -1.53 -2.90
N LEU A 162 4.03 -2.84 -2.88
CA LEU A 162 3.73 -3.59 -1.66
C LEU A 162 4.68 -4.76 -1.52
N TYR A 163 5.08 -5.01 -0.29
CA TYR A 163 5.86 -6.18 0.09
C TYR A 163 5.06 -7.08 1.02
N ARG A 164 5.58 -8.29 1.22
CA ARG A 164 4.96 -9.32 2.07
C ARG A 164 4.70 -8.82 3.49
N ILE A 165 3.60 -9.30 4.07
CA ILE A 165 3.27 -9.07 5.47
C ILE A 165 3.98 -10.11 6.32
N GLN A 166 4.68 -9.63 7.34
CA GLN A 166 5.22 -10.46 8.40
C GLN A 166 4.32 -10.37 9.62
N PHE A 167 3.79 -11.50 10.05
CA PHE A 167 2.92 -11.59 11.22
C PHE A 167 3.71 -11.97 12.47
N ASN A 168 3.25 -11.49 13.62
CA ASN A 168 3.67 -12.03 14.90
C ASN A 168 3.08 -13.44 15.13
N ASP A 169 3.53 -14.13 16.18
CA ASP A 169 3.08 -15.52 16.47
C ASP A 169 1.58 -15.64 16.72
N LYS A 170 0.98 -14.61 17.32
CA LYS A 170 -0.45 -14.56 17.63
C LYS A 170 -1.32 -14.29 16.39
N LYS A 171 -0.73 -13.86 15.28
CA LYS A 171 -1.43 -13.41 14.07
C LYS A 171 -2.49 -12.33 14.37
N ASP A 172 -2.20 -11.46 15.34
CA ASP A 172 -3.03 -10.28 15.68
C ASP A 172 -2.33 -8.97 15.28
N LYS A 173 -1.06 -9.06 14.84
CA LYS A 173 -0.26 -7.94 14.36
C LYS A 173 0.60 -8.35 13.18
N GLY A 174 0.74 -7.44 12.22
CA GLY A 174 1.61 -7.59 11.07
C GLY A 174 2.42 -6.33 10.81
N ILE A 175 3.57 -6.49 10.17
CA ILE A 175 4.29 -5.39 9.52
C ILE A 175 4.47 -5.71 8.04
N LEU A 176 4.43 -4.69 7.20
CA LEU A 176 4.88 -4.79 5.82
C LEU A 176 5.61 -3.53 5.42
N GLU A 177 6.48 -3.67 4.45
CA GLU A 177 7.02 -2.52 3.74
C GLU A 177 6.10 -2.16 2.58
N ALA A 178 6.07 -0.88 2.26
CA ALA A 178 5.41 -0.36 1.08
C ALA A 178 6.22 0.82 0.54
N ALA A 179 6.01 1.18 -0.72
CA ALA A 179 6.54 2.41 -1.27
C ALA A 179 5.51 3.10 -2.15
N SER A 180 5.63 4.41 -2.26
CA SER A 180 4.89 5.20 -3.23
C SER A 180 5.82 6.11 -4.03
N SER A 181 5.40 6.45 -5.23
CA SER A 181 6.13 7.32 -6.14
C SER A 181 5.13 8.14 -6.94
N CYS A 182 5.48 9.37 -7.27
CA CYS A 182 4.71 10.23 -8.18
C CYS A 182 5.12 10.07 -9.66
N GLY A 183 6.05 9.15 -9.97
CA GLY A 183 6.65 8.99 -11.30
C GLY A 183 7.89 9.86 -11.51
N GLY A 184 8.57 9.68 -12.64
CA GLY A 184 9.77 10.45 -13.02
C GLY A 184 11.03 10.20 -12.19
N GLY A 185 10.99 9.28 -11.22
CA GLY A 185 12.14 8.85 -10.43
C GLY A 185 12.69 9.87 -9.41
N LYS A 186 11.87 10.84 -8.96
CA LYS A 186 12.32 11.97 -8.12
C LYS A 186 11.49 12.23 -6.86
N CYS A 187 10.61 11.29 -6.50
CA CYS A 187 9.61 11.47 -5.44
C CYS A 187 9.21 10.12 -4.83
N GLY A 188 10.17 9.21 -4.74
CA GLY A 188 9.96 7.90 -4.14
C GLY A 188 9.98 8.02 -2.63
N GLN A 189 9.07 7.32 -1.95
CA GLN A 189 9.05 7.23 -0.50
C GLN A 189 8.81 5.79 -0.07
N GLY A 190 9.66 5.30 0.82
CA GLY A 190 9.47 4.05 1.53
C GLY A 190 8.72 4.23 2.84
N TYR A 191 7.96 3.20 3.22
CA TYR A 191 7.20 3.13 4.45
C TYR A 191 7.33 1.76 5.10
N LEU A 192 7.39 1.74 6.42
CA LEU A 192 7.13 0.59 7.25
C LEU A 192 5.73 0.74 7.86
N ILE A 193 4.83 -0.16 7.48
CA ILE A 193 3.42 -0.13 7.87
C ILE A 193 3.18 -1.21 8.90
N THR A 194 2.56 -0.83 10.01
CA THR A 194 2.03 -1.77 11.01
C THR A 194 0.54 -1.91 10.81
N ILE A 195 0.07 -3.15 10.80
CA ILE A 195 -1.35 -3.49 10.77
C ILE A 195 -1.69 -4.33 12.00
N GLU A 196 -2.90 -4.15 12.51
CA GLU A 196 -3.39 -4.86 13.70
C GLU A 196 -4.80 -5.38 13.46
N ASN A 197 -5.07 -6.59 13.96
CA ASN A 197 -6.41 -7.14 14.00
C ASN A 197 -7.12 -6.59 15.23
N LYS A 198 -8.19 -5.82 15.01
CA LYS A 198 -9.07 -5.35 16.08
C LYS A 198 -10.44 -5.96 15.85
N SER A 199 -10.82 -6.86 16.75
CA SER A 199 -12.14 -7.50 16.75
C SER A 199 -12.50 -8.23 15.45
N GLY A 200 -11.51 -8.89 14.82
CA GLY A 200 -11.71 -9.68 13.61
C GLY A 200 -11.42 -8.94 12.30
N TYR A 201 -11.14 -7.64 12.35
CA TYR A 201 -10.84 -6.83 11.16
C TYR A 201 -9.42 -6.27 11.21
N TRP A 202 -8.71 -6.34 10.10
CA TRP A 202 -7.38 -5.77 9.99
C TRP A 202 -7.43 -4.29 9.63
N LYS A 203 -6.60 -3.50 10.31
CA LYS A 203 -6.47 -2.05 10.11
C LYS A 203 -5.04 -1.59 10.14
N VAL A 204 -4.74 -0.50 9.44
CA VAL A 204 -3.46 0.19 9.55
C VAL A 204 -3.42 0.87 10.92
N SER A 205 -2.46 0.49 11.75
CA SER A 205 -2.27 1.08 13.08
C SER A 205 -1.16 2.12 13.09
N LYS A 206 -0.16 1.98 12.20
CA LYS A 206 0.96 2.92 12.09
C LYS A 206 1.56 2.91 10.69
N VAL A 207 1.91 4.10 10.20
CA VAL A 207 2.71 4.29 9.00
C VAL A 207 3.97 5.06 9.42
N LYS A 208 5.14 4.51 9.16
CA LYS A 208 6.43 5.16 9.44
C LYS A 208 7.21 5.31 8.14
N GLU A 209 7.61 6.53 7.82
CA GLU A 209 8.53 6.80 6.71
C GLU A 209 9.91 6.18 6.96
N THR A 210 10.50 5.58 5.94
CA THR A 210 11.80 4.88 6.05
C THR A 210 12.90 5.50 5.18
N TRP A 211 12.58 5.92 3.96
CA TRP A 211 13.53 6.55 3.04
C TRP A 211 12.81 7.43 2.01
N ILE A 212 13.53 8.43 1.48
CA ILE A 212 13.11 9.30 0.38
C ILE A 212 14.12 9.14 -0.76
N SER A 213 13.64 9.16 -2.01
CA SER A 213 14.43 9.16 -3.24
C SER A 213 13.98 10.22 -4.22
#